data_AF-A0A545TJ74-F1
#
_entry.id   AF-A0A545TJ74-F1
#
_cell.length_a   1.000
_cell.length_b   1.000
_cell.length_c   1.000
_cell.angle_alpha   90.00
_cell.angle_beta   90.00
_cell.angle_gamma   90.00
#
_symmetry.space_group_name_H-M   'P 1'
#
loop_
_entity.id
_entity.type
_entity.pdbx_description
1 polymer ?
#
loop_
_entity_poly.entity_id
_entity_poly.type
_entity_poly.pdbx_seq_one_letter_code
_entity_poly.pdbx_strand_id
1 'polypeptide(L)'
;MKPFNTLTAKSKLILKLLSACIVASLFNISNAAASTKGFQVAVVEHTTGAKEIIEGQYETGLKKLSKRDTPAKSSFNRSLTRCAANIMLNDYQSADGACTVAIEKYKNRSSLNYKYFKSIAYSNRGVARYLKGDMTAASDDLKMAASLDDNKIVMANLANIKAKIANH
;
A
#
# COMPACT_ATOMS: atom_id res chain seq x y z
N MET A 1 21.00 -1.24 42.03
CA MET A 1 20.48 -0.22 41.09
C MET A 1 21.37 -0.19 39.85
N LYS A 2 20.83 -0.56 38.69
CA LYS A 2 21.45 -0.30 37.38
C LYS A 2 20.54 0.69 36.64
N PRO A 3 21.08 1.69 35.93
CA PRO A 3 20.25 2.71 35.30
C PRO A 3 19.48 2.08 34.14
N PHE A 4 18.14 2.25 34.17
CA PHE A 4 17.27 1.98 33.05
C PHE A 4 17.62 2.96 31.93
N ASN A 5 18.37 2.47 30.94
CA ASN A 5 18.69 3.25 29.75
C ASN A 5 17.42 3.42 28.92
N THR A 6 17.04 4.67 28.72
CA THR A 6 15.90 5.13 27.93
C THR A 6 16.10 4.77 26.45
N LEU A 7 15.54 3.64 26.00
CA LEU A 7 15.12 3.49 24.61
C LEU A 7 13.59 3.54 24.58
N THR A 8 13.05 4.72 24.26
CA THR A 8 11.71 4.80 23.67
C THR A 8 11.76 4.02 22.36
N ALA A 9 11.43 2.73 22.41
CA ALA A 9 11.15 1.92 21.23
C ALA A 9 9.85 2.44 20.58
N LYS A 10 9.93 3.62 19.96
CA LYS A 10 9.00 3.99 18.90
C LYS A 10 9.25 2.96 17.81
N SER A 11 8.41 1.94 17.71
CA SER A 11 8.31 1.11 16.52
C SER A 11 7.91 2.04 15.37
N LYS A 12 8.90 2.70 14.78
CA LYS A 12 8.75 3.57 13.63
C LYS A 12 8.41 2.65 12.47
N LEU A 13 7.13 2.55 12.19
CA LEU A 13 6.62 1.85 11.03
C LEU A 13 7.18 2.54 9.78
N ILE A 14 8.00 1.85 8.99
CA ILE A 14 8.63 2.39 7.78
C ILE A 14 7.80 2.00 6.56
N LEU A 15 7.69 2.92 5.60
CA LEU A 15 7.02 2.68 4.33
C LEU A 15 8.06 2.37 3.26
N LYS A 16 7.80 1.33 2.45
CA LYS A 16 8.65 0.95 1.31
C LYS A 16 7.85 1.06 0.02
N LEU A 17 8.49 1.55 -1.04
CA LEU A 17 7.92 1.52 -2.38
C LEU A 17 8.10 0.13 -2.97
N LEU A 18 7.05 -0.36 -3.62
CA LEU A 18 7.11 -1.59 -4.39
C LEU A 18 7.51 -1.24 -5.82
N SER A 19 8.59 -1.89 -6.26
CA SER A 19 9.00 -1.92 -7.65
C SER A 19 8.59 -3.27 -8.23
N ALA A 20 8.21 -3.30 -9.51
CA ALA A 20 7.98 -4.53 -10.22
C ALA A 20 9.32 -5.26 -10.43
N CYS A 21 9.76 -6.03 -9.44
CA CYS A 21 10.97 -6.85 -9.56
C CYS A 21 10.64 -8.13 -10.33
N ILE A 22 11.40 -8.40 -11.39
CA ILE A 22 11.33 -9.64 -12.16
C ILE A 22 12.14 -10.68 -11.40
N VAL A 23 11.48 -11.53 -10.61
CA VAL A 23 12.14 -12.75 -10.12
C VAL A 23 11.89 -13.83 -11.16
N ALA A 24 12.81 -13.95 -12.12
CA ALA A 24 12.79 -15.03 -13.10
C ALA A 24 13.19 -16.35 -12.41
N SER A 25 12.28 -16.95 -11.65
CA SER A 25 12.41 -18.35 -11.24
C SER A 25 11.80 -19.24 -12.31
N LEU A 26 12.62 -20.16 -12.82
CA LEU A 26 12.41 -21.08 -13.94
C LEU A 26 11.09 -21.88 -13.88
N PHE A 27 9.95 -21.28 -14.19
CA PHE A 27 8.75 -21.97 -14.62
C PHE A 27 7.98 -21.10 -15.61
N ASN A 28 7.64 -21.69 -16.77
CA ASN A 28 6.83 -21.06 -17.81
C ASN A 28 5.43 -20.75 -17.27
N ILE A 29 5.25 -19.55 -16.74
CA ILE A 29 3.94 -18.91 -16.58
C ILE A 29 4.15 -17.48 -17.07
N SER A 30 3.24 -16.99 -17.91
CA SER A 30 3.33 -15.66 -18.53
C SER A 30 3.62 -14.59 -17.47
N ASN A 31 4.85 -14.07 -17.46
CA ASN A 31 5.26 -12.95 -16.61
C ASN A 31 4.57 -11.68 -17.11
N ALA A 32 3.32 -11.48 -16.72
CA ALA A 32 2.74 -10.14 -16.72
C ALA A 32 3.43 -9.35 -15.60
N ALA A 33 4.56 -8.71 -15.93
CA ALA A 33 5.18 -7.75 -15.03
C ALA A 33 4.11 -6.74 -14.59
N ALA A 34 3.94 -6.55 -13.28
CA ALA A 34 2.99 -5.60 -12.73
C ALA A 34 3.44 -4.17 -13.07
N SER A 35 2.98 -3.65 -14.21
CA SER A 35 3.25 -2.27 -14.59
C SER A 35 2.29 -1.35 -13.83
N THR A 36 2.81 -0.64 -12.84
CA THR A 36 2.06 0.41 -12.17
C THR A 36 1.87 1.66 -13.05
N LYS A 37 2.26 1.63 -14.33
CA LYS A 37 2.10 2.72 -15.32
C LYS A 37 2.58 4.09 -14.83
N GLY A 38 3.69 4.10 -14.07
CA GLY A 38 4.31 5.30 -13.49
C GLY A 38 3.85 5.64 -12.07
N PHE A 39 2.84 4.94 -11.54
CA PHE A 39 2.38 5.12 -10.16
C PHE A 39 3.27 4.41 -9.14
N GLN A 40 3.35 4.99 -7.95
CA GLN A 40 4.05 4.48 -6.79
C GLN A 40 3.06 3.72 -5.90
N VAL A 41 3.42 2.50 -5.51
CA VAL A 41 2.64 1.67 -4.57
C VAL A 41 3.47 1.49 -3.31
N ALA A 42 2.86 1.72 -2.15
CA ALA A 42 3.58 1.72 -0.90
C ALA A 42 3.09 0.65 0.07
N VAL A 43 4.02 0.01 0.78
CA VAL A 43 3.76 -1.07 1.73
C VAL A 43 4.34 -0.73 3.10
N VAL A 44 3.68 -1.20 4.15
CA VAL A 44 4.15 -1.05 5.53
C VAL A 44 5.15 -2.16 5.88
N GLU A 45 6.43 -1.80 6.01
CA GLU A 45 7.58 -2.71 6.15
C GLU A 45 7.50 -3.64 7.37
N HIS A 46 7.10 -3.10 8.53
CA HIS A 46 7.06 -3.87 9.79
C HIS A 46 5.71 -4.56 10.02
N THR A 47 5.16 -5.17 8.96
CA THR A 47 3.91 -5.97 9.01
C THR A 47 4.23 -7.42 8.66
N THR A 48 3.53 -8.37 9.28
CA THR A 48 3.59 -9.78 8.89
C THR A 48 3.37 -9.93 7.38
N GLY A 49 4.27 -10.64 6.67
CA GLY A 49 4.17 -10.81 5.22
C GLY A 49 4.76 -9.66 4.39
N ALA A 50 5.12 -8.52 4.99
CA ALA A 50 5.62 -7.37 4.24
C ALA A 50 7.02 -7.59 3.69
N LYS A 51 7.90 -8.33 4.38
CA LYS A 51 9.22 -8.69 3.87
C LYS A 51 9.11 -9.43 2.55
N GLU A 52 8.25 -10.45 2.50
CA GLU A 52 8.00 -11.25 1.30
C GLU A 52 7.44 -10.39 0.17
N ILE A 53 6.52 -9.47 0.48
CA ILE A 53 5.95 -8.54 -0.50
C ILE A 53 7.00 -7.59 -1.06
N ILE A 54 7.89 -7.05 -0.22
CA ILE A 54 9.00 -6.19 -0.64
C ILE A 54 9.97 -6.96 -1.55
N GLU A 55 10.17 -8.25 -1.28
CA GLU A 55 11.03 -9.15 -2.06
C GLU A 55 10.33 -9.72 -3.32
N GLY A 56 9.10 -9.30 -3.62
CA GLY A 56 8.34 -9.75 -4.80
C GLY A 56 7.60 -11.08 -4.63
N GLN A 57 7.68 -11.71 -3.46
CA GLN A 57 6.99 -12.96 -3.11
C GLN A 57 5.55 -12.68 -2.63
N TYR A 58 4.73 -12.06 -3.49
CA TYR A 58 3.43 -11.51 -3.11
C TYR A 58 2.46 -12.56 -2.54
N GLU A 59 2.35 -13.73 -3.16
CA GLU A 59 1.46 -14.80 -2.69
C GLU A 59 1.87 -15.34 -1.31
N THR A 60 3.16 -15.56 -1.11
CA THR A 60 3.71 -15.96 0.19
C THR A 60 3.42 -14.91 1.27
N GLY A 61 3.61 -13.63 0.94
CA GLY A 61 3.26 -12.53 1.82
C GLY A 61 1.76 -12.47 2.14
N LEU A 62 0.89 -12.65 1.14
CA LEU A 62 -0.56 -12.72 1.31
C LEU A 62 -1.00 -13.89 2.20
N LYS A 63 -0.38 -15.06 2.05
CA LYS A 63 -0.62 -16.22 2.91
C LYS A 63 -0.25 -15.92 4.36
N LYS A 64 0.87 -15.23 4.60
CA LYS A 64 1.27 -14.77 5.94
C LYS A 64 0.31 -13.73 6.50
N LEU A 65 -0.20 -12.82 5.67
CA LEU A 65 -1.23 -11.85 6.01
C LEU A 65 -2.62 -12.46 6.29
N SER A 66 -2.84 -13.75 6.07
CA SER A 66 -4.11 -14.43 6.36
C SER A 66 -4.09 -15.16 7.71
N LYS A 67 -2.93 -15.34 8.34
CA LYS A 67 -2.80 -16.01 9.65
C LYS A 67 -3.38 -15.14 10.78
N ARG A 68 -4.11 -15.78 11.71
CA ARG A 68 -4.96 -15.13 12.74
C ARG A 68 -4.23 -14.56 13.97
N ASP A 69 -2.94 -14.85 14.17
CA ASP A 69 -2.25 -14.63 15.45
C ASP A 69 -1.71 -13.20 15.68
N THR A 70 -2.34 -12.16 15.11
CA THR A 70 -1.74 -10.79 15.14
C THR A 70 -2.55 -9.77 15.95
N PRO A 71 -1.89 -8.95 16.80
CA PRO A 71 -2.55 -7.91 17.61
C PRO A 71 -3.36 -6.90 16.78
N ALA A 72 -4.41 -6.32 17.36
CA ALA A 72 -5.34 -5.41 16.67
C ALA A 72 -4.68 -4.20 15.97
N LYS A 73 -3.56 -3.67 16.49
CA LYS A 73 -2.78 -2.61 15.81
C LYS A 73 -2.08 -3.10 14.53
N SER A 74 -1.74 -4.39 14.45
CA SER A 74 -1.24 -4.99 13.21
C SER A 74 -2.36 -5.12 12.16
N SER A 75 -3.63 -5.15 12.57
CA SER A 75 -4.77 -5.37 11.67
C SER A 75 -4.92 -4.30 10.57
N PHE A 76 -4.72 -3.01 10.89
CA PHE A 76 -4.85 -1.94 9.89
C PHE A 76 -3.73 -1.96 8.86
N ASN A 77 -2.49 -2.13 9.33
CA ASN A 77 -1.33 -2.21 8.45
C ASN A 77 -1.40 -3.44 7.55
N ARG A 78 -1.92 -4.57 8.05
CA ARG A 78 -2.16 -5.78 7.24
C ARG A 78 -3.09 -5.52 6.08
N SER A 79 -4.16 -4.75 6.27
CA SER A 79 -5.07 -4.39 5.17
C SER A 79 -4.39 -3.51 4.13
N LEU A 80 -3.58 -2.53 4.55
CA LEU A 80 -2.81 -1.69 3.64
C LEU A 80 -1.74 -2.50 2.88
N THR A 81 -1.01 -3.36 3.58
CA THR A 81 -0.01 -4.26 3.00
C THR A 81 -0.65 -5.28 2.04
N ARG A 82 -1.83 -5.82 2.37
CA ARG A 82 -2.62 -6.68 1.47
C ARG A 82 -3.03 -5.94 0.20
N CYS A 83 -3.47 -4.69 0.32
CA CYS A 83 -3.81 -3.87 -0.84
C CYS A 83 -2.61 -3.73 -1.78
N ALA A 84 -1.44 -3.36 -1.25
CA ALA A 84 -0.23 -3.21 -2.04
C ALA A 84 0.14 -4.52 -2.77
N ALA A 85 0.09 -5.66 -2.09
CA ALA A 85 0.37 -6.97 -2.70
C ALA A 85 -0.60 -7.31 -3.84
N ASN A 86 -1.89 -7.06 -3.67
CA ASN A 86 -2.89 -7.34 -4.71
C ASN A 86 -2.71 -6.44 -5.94
N ILE A 87 -2.27 -5.18 -5.78
CA ILE A 87 -1.88 -4.32 -6.91
C ILE A 87 -0.74 -4.96 -7.68
N MET A 88 0.27 -5.47 -6.98
CA MET A 88 1.43 -6.11 -7.62
C MET A 88 1.12 -7.48 -8.23
N LEU A 89 -0.01 -8.09 -7.90
CA LEU A 89 -0.52 -9.31 -8.55
C LEU A 89 -1.49 -9.02 -9.70
N ASN A 90 -1.71 -7.75 -10.04
CA ASN A 90 -2.73 -7.31 -10.99
C ASN A 90 -4.17 -7.69 -10.60
N ASP A 91 -4.42 -8.11 -9.35
CA ASP A 91 -5.77 -8.36 -8.82
C ASP A 91 -6.34 -7.05 -8.25
N TYR A 92 -6.71 -6.15 -9.16
CA TYR A 92 -7.16 -4.81 -8.82
C TYR A 92 -8.48 -4.78 -8.06
N GLN A 93 -9.33 -5.80 -8.24
CA GLN A 93 -10.59 -5.90 -7.50
C GLN A 93 -10.32 -6.25 -6.03
N SER A 94 -9.45 -7.22 -5.76
CA SER A 94 -9.04 -7.51 -4.37
C SER A 94 -8.22 -6.38 -3.77
N ALA A 95 -7.45 -5.64 -4.56
CA ALA A 95 -6.74 -4.45 -4.10
C ALA A 95 -7.69 -3.34 -3.64
N ASP A 96 -8.69 -2.99 -4.46
CA ASP A 96 -9.72 -1.97 -4.14
C ASP A 96 -10.44 -2.31 -2.82
N GLY A 97 -10.85 -3.57 -2.66
CA GLY A 97 -11.46 -4.07 -1.42
C GLY A 97 -10.51 -3.98 -0.22
N ALA A 98 -9.27 -4.45 -0.34
CA ALA A 98 -8.30 -4.43 0.76
C ALA A 98 -7.94 -3.00 1.20
N CYS A 99 -7.78 -2.08 0.25
CA CYS A 99 -7.54 -0.67 0.53
C CYS A 99 -8.74 -0.02 1.21
N THR A 100 -9.96 -0.34 0.79
CA THR A 100 -11.20 0.15 1.44
C THR A 100 -11.27 -0.31 2.90
N VAL A 101 -10.95 -1.57 3.17
CA VAL A 101 -10.85 -2.08 4.56
C VAL A 101 -9.78 -1.33 5.36
N ALA A 102 -8.63 -0.99 4.75
CA ALA A 102 -7.59 -0.21 5.42
C ALA A 102 -8.09 1.20 5.79
N ILE A 103 -8.73 1.90 4.84
CA ILE A 103 -9.29 3.25 5.04
C ILE A 103 -10.30 3.26 6.19
N GLU A 104 -11.23 2.29 6.22
CA GLU A 104 -12.24 2.20 7.29
C GLU A 104 -11.60 1.95 8.66
N LYS A 105 -10.56 1.12 8.74
CA LYS A 105 -9.82 0.90 10.00
C LYS A 105 -9.11 2.16 10.51
N TYR A 106 -8.79 3.11 9.62
CA TYR A 106 -8.24 4.42 9.99
C TYR A 106 -9.30 5.51 10.23
N LYS A 107 -10.58 5.27 9.93
CA LYS A 107 -11.63 6.31 9.89
C LYS A 107 -11.76 7.13 11.17
N ASN A 108 -11.79 6.49 12.33
CA ASN A 108 -12.00 7.14 13.63
C ASN A 108 -10.68 7.48 14.33
N ARG A 109 -9.58 7.61 13.59
CA ARG A 109 -8.24 7.86 14.13
C ARG A 109 -7.70 9.18 13.59
N SER A 110 -7.35 10.09 14.48
CA SER A 110 -7.03 11.47 14.11
C SER A 110 -5.56 11.86 14.29
N SER A 111 -4.72 11.01 14.88
CA SER A 111 -3.29 11.34 15.05
C SER A 111 -2.59 11.46 13.69
N LEU A 112 -1.53 12.28 13.61
CA LEU A 112 -0.78 12.53 12.38
C LEU A 112 -0.33 11.22 11.71
N ASN A 113 0.13 10.25 12.50
CA ASN A 113 0.51 8.93 11.99
C ASN A 113 -0.64 8.23 11.27
N TYR A 114 -1.87 8.33 11.79
CA TYR A 114 -3.03 7.71 11.16
C TYR A 114 -3.47 8.46 9.91
N LYS A 115 -3.39 9.79 9.87
CA LYS A 115 -3.62 10.57 8.64
C LYS A 115 -2.65 10.17 7.53
N TYR A 116 -1.37 10.02 7.88
CA TYR A 116 -0.33 9.55 6.97
C TYR A 116 -0.66 8.16 6.39
N PHE A 117 -0.94 7.14 7.21
CA PHE A 117 -1.28 5.81 6.66
C PHE A 117 -2.60 5.80 5.89
N LYS A 118 -3.57 6.62 6.29
CA LYS A 118 -4.84 6.76 5.58
C LYS A 118 -4.63 7.41 4.20
N SER A 119 -3.76 8.42 4.07
CA SER A 119 -3.43 9.01 2.77
C SER A 119 -2.76 7.99 1.85
N ILE A 120 -1.86 7.16 2.37
CA ILE A 120 -1.26 6.05 1.60
C ILE A 120 -2.31 5.02 1.18
N ALA A 121 -3.27 4.69 2.04
CA ALA A 121 -4.35 3.77 1.70
C ALA A 121 -5.25 4.31 0.58
N TYR A 122 -5.61 5.59 0.62
CA TYR A 122 -6.30 6.25 -0.50
C TYR A 122 -5.43 6.27 -1.76
N SER A 123 -4.14 6.60 -1.64
CA SER A 123 -3.23 6.64 -2.78
C SER A 123 -3.13 5.28 -3.48
N ASN A 124 -2.89 4.20 -2.73
CA ASN A 124 -2.87 2.84 -3.26
C ASN A 124 -4.22 2.45 -3.88
N ARG A 125 -5.36 2.83 -3.27
CA ARG A 125 -6.69 2.56 -3.85
C ARG A 125 -6.89 3.27 -5.18
N GLY A 126 -6.43 4.52 -5.28
CA GLY A 126 -6.47 5.29 -6.51
C GLY A 126 -5.65 4.63 -7.62
N VAL A 127 -4.46 4.10 -7.30
CA VAL A 127 -3.66 3.31 -8.25
C VAL A 127 -4.41 2.05 -8.69
N ALA A 128 -4.99 1.28 -7.76
CA ALA A 128 -5.76 0.08 -8.09
C ALA A 128 -6.95 0.39 -9.01
N ARG A 129 -7.71 1.45 -8.73
CA ARG A 129 -8.87 1.87 -9.53
C ARG A 129 -8.48 2.36 -10.91
N TYR A 130 -7.39 3.12 -11.03
CA TYR A 130 -6.85 3.51 -12.33
C TYR A 130 -6.48 2.28 -13.16
N LEU A 131 -5.80 1.30 -12.57
CA LEU A 131 -5.42 0.06 -13.25
C LEU A 131 -6.63 -0.82 -13.62
N LYS A 132 -7.73 -0.71 -12.86
CA LYS A 132 -9.04 -1.31 -13.16
C LYS A 132 -9.84 -0.55 -14.24
N GLY A 133 -9.34 0.59 -14.72
CA GLY A 133 -10.00 1.42 -15.73
C GLY A 133 -10.94 2.50 -15.18
N ASP A 134 -11.05 2.65 -13.86
CA ASP A 134 -11.88 3.67 -13.22
C ASP A 134 -11.05 4.93 -12.91
N MET A 135 -10.84 5.74 -13.94
CA MET A 135 -10.03 6.96 -13.86
C MET A 135 -10.64 8.04 -12.97
N THR A 136 -11.97 8.17 -12.95
CA THR A 136 -12.67 9.16 -12.13
C THR A 136 -12.50 8.85 -10.65
N ALA A 137 -12.82 7.62 -10.22
CA ALA A 137 -12.67 7.24 -8.82
C ALA A 137 -11.19 7.24 -8.38
N ALA A 138 -10.26 6.93 -9.28
CA ALA A 138 -8.83 7.06 -9.02
C ALA A 138 -8.41 8.50 -8.72
N SER A 139 -8.89 9.46 -9.52
CA SER A 139 -8.62 10.90 -9.32
C SER A 139 -9.16 11.38 -7.97
N ASP A 140 -10.36 10.97 -7.59
CA ASP A 140 -10.99 11.37 -6.33
C ASP A 140 -10.25 10.78 -5.13
N ASP A 141 -9.83 9.51 -5.20
CA ASP A 141 -9.00 8.90 -4.17
C ASP A 141 -7.65 9.61 -4.01
N LEU A 142 -7.00 9.99 -5.11
CA LEU A 142 -5.70 10.68 -5.05
C LEU A 142 -5.81 12.13 -4.53
N LYS A 143 -6.91 12.82 -4.82
CA LYS A 143 -7.22 14.14 -4.20
C LYS A 143 -7.51 13.99 -2.72
N MET A 144 -8.28 12.98 -2.33
CA MET A 144 -8.56 12.70 -0.91
C MET A 144 -7.27 12.36 -0.16
N ALA A 145 -6.39 11.55 -0.74
CA ALA A 145 -5.07 11.27 -0.18
C ALA A 145 -4.29 12.56 0.08
N ALA A 146 -4.22 13.45 -0.92
CA ALA A 146 -3.53 14.74 -0.81
C ALA A 146 -4.11 15.65 0.28
N SER A 147 -5.43 15.63 0.48
CA SER A 147 -6.09 16.41 1.54
C SER A 147 -5.76 15.94 2.95
N LEU A 148 -5.35 14.67 3.10
CA LEU A 148 -5.03 14.08 4.40
C LEU A 148 -3.56 14.31 4.77
N ASP A 149 -2.66 14.15 3.80
CA ASP A 149 -1.21 14.28 3.96
C ASP A 149 -0.55 14.35 2.56
N ASP A 150 0.25 15.39 2.34
CA ASP A 150 0.88 15.75 1.06
C ASP A 150 2.26 15.13 0.86
N ASN A 151 2.51 13.95 1.42
CA ASN A 151 3.79 13.26 1.23
C ASN A 151 4.12 12.99 -0.24
N LYS A 152 5.42 12.75 -0.48
CA LYS A 152 6.00 12.56 -1.82
C LYS A 152 5.28 11.52 -2.68
N ILE A 153 4.81 10.42 -2.08
CA ILE A 153 4.14 9.33 -2.81
C ILE A 153 2.78 9.79 -3.30
N VAL A 154 2.01 10.40 -2.41
CA VAL A 154 0.68 10.96 -2.73
C VAL A 154 0.80 12.03 -3.81
N MET A 155 1.74 12.97 -3.67
CA MET A 155 1.93 14.04 -4.66
C MET A 155 2.38 13.51 -6.02
N ALA A 156 3.31 12.54 -6.05
CA ALA A 156 3.75 11.90 -7.29
C ALA A 156 2.59 11.20 -8.01
N ASN A 157 1.77 10.45 -7.28
CA ASN A 157 0.61 9.78 -7.85
C ASN A 157 -0.46 10.77 -8.32
N LEU A 158 -0.72 11.83 -7.55
CA LEU A 158 -1.67 12.88 -7.97
C LEU A 158 -1.18 13.61 -9.23
N ALA A 159 0.11 13.89 -9.36
CA ALA A 159 0.67 14.47 -10.58
C ALA A 159 0.50 13.52 -11.78
N ASN A 160 0.78 12.22 -11.59
CA ASN A 160 0.62 11.22 -12.63
C ASN A 160 -0.83 11.07 -13.12
N ILE A 161 -1.83 11.04 -12.22
CA ILE A 161 -3.23 10.93 -12.66
C ILE A 161 -3.68 12.20 -13.39
N LYS A 162 -3.24 13.39 -12.95
CA LYS A 162 -3.54 14.66 -13.64
C LYS A 162 -2.96 14.68 -15.05
N ALA A 163 -1.70 14.27 -15.20
CA ALA A 163 -1.06 14.18 -16.51
C ALA A 163 -1.77 13.18 -17.42
N LYS A 164 -2.24 12.05 -16.89
CA LYS A 164 -2.99 11.06 -17.68
C LYS A 164 -4.35 11.61 -18.12
N ILE A 165 -5.11 12.25 -17.22
CA ILE A 165 -6.39 12.88 -17.54
C ILE A 165 -6.22 13.96 -18.62
N ALA A 166 -5.15 14.76 -18.57
CA ALA A 166 -4.92 15.83 -19.56
C ALA A 166 -4.56 15.31 -20.96
N ASN A 167 -4.11 14.05 -21.08
CA ASN A 167 -3.69 13.42 -22.34
C ASN A 167 -4.73 12.42 -22.88
N HIS A 168 -5.94 12.39 -22.29
CA HIS A 168 -7.08 11.58 -22.71
C HIS A 168 -8.23 12.50 -23.15
#